data_AF-A0A917A0U4-F1
#
_entry.id   AF-A0A917A0U4-F1
#
_cell.length_a   1.000
_cell.length_b   1.000
_cell.length_c   1.000
_cell.angle_alpha   90.00
_cell.angle_beta   90.00
_cell.angle_gamma   90.00
#
_symmetry.space_group_name_H-M   'P 1'
#
loop_
_entity.id
_entity.type
_entity.pdbx_description
1 polymer ?
#
loop_
_entity_poly.entity_id
_entity_poly.type
_entity_poly.pdbx_seq_one_letter_code
_entity_poly.pdbx_strand_id
1 'polypeptide(L)' 'MKFDWGALMRAGIAGLRLTPAEFWALTPAELRLMLGTGGPAPLGRARLEDLIGQYPDGGKDDRGI' A
#
# COMPACT_ATOMS: atom_id res chain seq x y z
N MET A 1 3.76 13.70 -1.74
CA MET A 1 4.42 12.43 -1.35
C MET A 1 5.36 12.05 -2.49
N LYS A 2 6.68 12.01 -2.26
CA LYS A 2 7.67 11.78 -3.33
C LYS A 2 7.98 10.27 -3.36
N PHE A 3 7.79 9.64 -4.50
CA PHE A 3 8.10 8.22 -4.66
C PHE A 3 9.62 8.05 -4.69
N ASP A 4 10.18 7.29 -3.76
CA ASP A 4 11.63 7.07 -3.68
C ASP A 4 12.07 5.98 -4.67
N TRP A 5 12.35 6.43 -5.89
CA TRP A 5 12.80 5.58 -6.98
C TRP A 5 14.15 4.91 -6.67
N GLY A 6 15.05 5.61 -5.97
CA GLY A 6 16.36 5.08 -5.62
C GLY A 6 16.26 3.95 -4.61
N ALA A 7 15.38 4.07 -3.62
CA ALA A 7 15.08 3.00 -2.68
C ALA A 7 14.47 1.78 -3.38
N LEU A 8 13.55 1.98 -4.33
CA LEU A 8 12.94 0.89 -5.10
C LEU A 8 13.98 0.11 -5.92
N MET A 9 14.86 0.80 -6.65
CA MET A 9 15.90 0.14 -7.44
C MET A 9 16.91 -0.60 -6.58
N ARG A 10 17.30 -0.05 -5.42
CA ARG A 10 18.17 -0.76 -4.48
C ARG A 10 17.51 -2.01 -3.92
N ALA A 11 16.22 -1.95 -3.59
CA ALA A 11 15.50 -3.11 -3.08
C ALA A 11 15.33 -4.22 -4.14
N GLY A 12 14.99 -3.85 -5.38
CA GLY A 12 14.83 -4.80 -6.48
C GLY A 12 16.15 -5.34 -7.05
N ILE A 13 17.03 -4.46 -7.53
CA ILE A 13 18.24 -4.85 -8.26
C ILE A 13 19.34 -5.28 -7.30
N ALA A 14 19.54 -4.59 -6.18
CA ALA A 14 20.59 -4.96 -5.22
C ALA A 14 20.10 -5.95 -4.15
N GLY A 15 18.87 -5.80 -3.65
CA GLY A 15 18.29 -6.65 -2.62
C GLY A 15 17.85 -8.02 -3.15
N LEU A 16 16.97 -8.05 -4.16
CA LEU A 16 16.47 -9.29 -4.78
C LEU A 16 17.41 -9.85 -5.85
N ARG A 17 18.53 -9.16 -6.16
CA ARG A 17 19.51 -9.50 -7.21
C ARG A 17 18.87 -9.73 -8.59
N LEU A 18 17.77 -9.03 -8.86
CA LEU A 18 17.10 -9.07 -10.17
C LEU A 18 17.98 -8.39 -11.22
N THR A 19 18.05 -8.97 -12.41
CA THR A 19 18.61 -8.25 -13.55
C THR A 19 17.72 -7.06 -13.90
N PRO A 20 18.25 -5.98 -14.49
CA PRO A 20 17.44 -4.82 -14.88
C PRO A 20 16.26 -5.20 -15.79
N ALA A 21 16.44 -6.18 -16.67
CA ALA A 21 15.39 -6.67 -17.56
C ALA A 21 14.25 -7.35 -16.78
N GLU A 22 14.57 -8.22 -15.82
CA GLU A 22 13.56 -8.89 -14.98
C GLU A 22 12.82 -7.88 -14.10
N PHE A 23 13.53 -6.91 -13.54
CA PHE A 23 12.91 -5.85 -12.73
C PHE A 23 11.87 -5.05 -13.52
N TRP A 24 12.13 -4.75 -14.80
CA TRP A 24 11.19 -4.03 -15.66
C TRP A 24 10.09 -4.92 -16.27
N ALA A 25 10.32 -6.23 -16.34
CA ALA A 25 9.30 -7.19 -16.77
C ALA A 25 8.28 -7.49 -15.67
N LEU A 26 8.65 -7.32 -14.39
CA LEU A 26 7.78 -7.57 -13.25
C LEU A 26 6.72 -6.47 -13.09
N THR A 27 5.51 -6.89 -12.71
CA THR A 27 4.49 -5.93 -12.30
C THR A 27 4.79 -5.37 -10.91
N PRO A 28 4.35 -4.14 -10.59
CA PRO A 28 4.51 -3.57 -9.24
C PRO A 28 3.86 -4.41 -8.12
N ALA A 29 2.89 -5.27 -8.44
CA ALA A 29 2.29 -6.20 -7.47
C ALA A 29 3.24 -7.37 -7.15
N GLU A 30 3.85 -7.97 -8.16
CA GLU A 30 4.83 -9.06 -7.99
C GLU A 30 6.08 -8.57 -7.28
N LEU A 31 6.58 -7.38 -7.62
CA LEU A 31 7.71 -6.78 -6.93
C LEU A 31 7.43 -6.58 -5.44
N ARG A 32 6.23 -6.09 -5.07
CA ARG A 32 5.82 -5.93 -3.66
C ARG A 32 5.74 -7.25 -2.92
N LEU A 33 5.27 -8.30 -3.58
CA LEU A 33 5.21 -9.65 -3.05
C LEU A 33 6.61 -10.19 -2.77
N MET A 34 7.53 -10.09 -3.74
CA MET A 34 8.92 -10.54 -3.61
C MET A 34 9.71 -9.74 -2.57
N LEU A 35 9.42 -8.45 -2.42
CA LEU A 35 10.00 -7.60 -1.38
C LEU A 35 9.49 -7.91 0.04
N GLY A 36 8.56 -8.87 0.21
CA GLY A 36 7.96 -9.18 1.51
C GLY A 36 7.04 -8.06 2.04
N THR A 37 6.75 -7.06 1.21
CA THR A 37 5.84 -5.95 1.52
C THR A 37 4.40 -6.25 1.11
N GLY A 38 4.11 -7.48 0.69
CA GLY A 38 2.85 -7.90 0.10
C GLY A 38 1.65 -7.97 1.04
N GLY A 39 1.77 -7.50 2.28
CA GLY A 39 0.63 -7.28 3.16
C GLY A 39 0.35 -5.78 3.30
N PRO A 40 -0.89 -5.30 3.17
CA PRO A 40 -1.21 -4.00 3.74
C PRO A 40 -0.70 -3.99 5.19
N ALA A 41 0.05 -2.96 5.57
CA ALA A 41 0.47 -2.80 6.95
C ALA A 41 -0.76 -3.03 7.85
N PRO A 42 -0.66 -3.86 8.91
CA PRO A 42 -1.81 -4.16 9.74
C PRO A 42 -2.46 -2.85 10.15
N LEU A 43 -3.77 -2.76 9.92
CA LEU A 43 -4.57 -1.56 10.14
C LEU A 43 -4.42 -1.17 11.61
N GLY A 44 -3.52 -0.23 11.89
CA GLY A 44 -3.22 0.18 13.25
C GLY A 44 -4.42 0.85 13.89
N ARG A 45 -4.51 0.80 15.22
CA ARG A 45 -5.60 1.43 15.99
C ARG A 45 -5.84 2.89 15.58
N ALA A 46 -4.78 3.65 15.37
CA ALA A 46 -4.88 5.05 14.91
C ALA A 46 -5.57 5.21 13.55
N ARG A 47 -5.36 4.27 12.60
CA ARG A 47 -6.03 4.31 11.30
C ARG A 47 -7.49 3.87 11.39
N LEU A 48 -7.82 2.98 12.32
CA LEU A 48 -9.21 2.63 12.62
C LEU A 48 -9.97 3.83 13.22
N GLU A 49 -9.35 4.54 14.18
CA GLU A 49 -9.92 5.76 14.77
C GLU A 49 -10.16 6.86 13.72
N ASP A 50 -9.21 7.05 12.81
CA ASP A 50 -9.33 7.99 11.68
C ASP A 50 -10.48 7.61 10.72
N LEU A 51 -10.71 6.32 10.50
CA LEU A 51 -11.84 5.84 9.69
C LEU A 51 -13.18 6.02 10.40
N ILE A 52 -13.26 5.77 11.70
CA ILE A 52 -14.48 5.99 12.51
C ILE A 52 -14.89 7.47 12.46
N GLY A 53 -13.92 8.40 12.49
CA GLY A 53 -14.19 9.83 12.38
C GLY A 53 -14.62 10.28 10.99
N GLN A 54 -14.08 9.67 9.93
CA GLN A 54 -14.43 10.00 8.53
C GLN A 54 -15.76 9.41 8.07
N TYR A 55 -16.13 8.27 8.62
CA TYR A 55 -17.35 7.55 8.26
C TYR A 55 -18.18 7.24 9.52
N PRO A 56 -18.73 8.25 10.20
CA PRO A 56 -19.65 8.01 11.30
C PRO A 56 -20.93 7.37 10.74
N ASP A 57 -21.38 6.26 11.32
CA ASP A 57 -22.60 5.53 10.93
C ASP A 57 -23.91 6.29 11.28
N GLY A 58 -23.89 7.61 11.18
CA GLY A 58 -25.03 8.51 11.30
C GLY A 58 -25.57 8.91 9.92
N GLY A 59 -26.04 7.94 9.16
CA GLY A 59 -26.92 8.23 8.02
C GLY A 59 -28.21 8.83 8.56
N LYS A 60 -28.54 10.04 8.13
CA LYS A 60 -29.83 10.70 8.36
C LYS A 60 -30.98 9.74 8.02
N ASP A 61 -31.51 9.12 9.04
CA ASP A 61 -32.91 8.75 9.13
C ASP A 61 -33.70 10.06 9.24
N ASP A 62 -34.00 10.65 8.09
CA ASP A 62 -35.06 11.65 7.96
C ASP A 62 -35.82 11.32 6.68
N ARG A 63 -36.34 10.08 6.64
CA ARG A 63 -37.39 9.71 5.68
C ARG A 63 -38.68 10.31 6.23
N GLY A 64 -39.01 11.49 5.73
CA GLY A 64 -40.30 12.11 5.95
C GLY A 64 -41.44 11.12 5.70
N ILE A 65 -42.18 10.83 6.76
CA ILE A 65 -43.56 10.37 6.75
C ILE A 65 -44.35 11.38 7.58
#